data_AF-A0A836CAQ8-F1
#
_entry.id   AF-A0A836CAQ8-F1
#
_cell.length_a   1.000
_cell.length_b   1.000
_cell.length_c   1.000
_cell.angle_alpha   90.00
_cell.angle_beta   90.00
_cell.angle_gamma   90.00
#
_symmetry.space_group_name_H-M   'P 1'
#
loop_
_entity.id
_entity.type
_entity.pdbx_description
1 polymer ?
#
loop_
_entity_poly.entity_id
_entity_poly.type
_entity_poly.pdbx_seq_one_letter_code
_entity_poly.pdbx_strand_id
1 'polypeptide(L)'
;ANKLRDLSQSAFPDVPEDGYDLVVLGSGPGGEAIATRAAQLSARVAVVEIKRAFGGPTGLTSKAVREATKQIVQAVDQVGGDRRRQIRRLWR
;
A
#
# COMPACT_ATOMS: atom_id res chain seq x y z
N ALA A 1 2.51 13.46 -38.54
CA ALA A 1 3.06 13.44 -37.17
C ALA A 1 2.08 14.19 -36.26
N ASN A 2 1.37 13.49 -35.37
CA ASN A 2 0.43 14.14 -34.45
C ASN A 2 1.23 14.91 -33.39
N LYS A 3 1.37 16.22 -33.59
CA LYS A 3 1.97 17.13 -32.64
C LYS A 3 1.03 17.20 -31.43
N LEU A 4 1.48 16.66 -30.28
CA LEU A 4 0.73 16.77 -29.04
C LEU A 4 0.46 18.26 -28.76
N ARG A 5 -0.75 18.57 -28.29
CA ARG A 5 -1.13 19.94 -27.92
C ARG A 5 -0.17 20.44 -26.84
N ASP A 6 0.27 21.68 -26.99
CA ASP A 6 1.08 22.36 -25.99
C ASP A 6 0.24 22.60 -24.73
N LEU A 7 0.48 21.78 -23.69
CA LEU A 7 -0.22 21.85 -22.40
C LEU A 7 0.33 22.94 -21.48
N SER A 8 1.42 23.63 -21.87
CA SER A 8 1.99 24.71 -21.08
C SER A 8 1.19 26.01 -21.17
N GLN A 9 0.35 26.16 -22.21
CA GLN A 9 -0.42 27.38 -22.49
C GLN A 9 -1.89 27.33 -22.09
N SER A 10 -2.42 26.17 -21.69
CA SER A 10 -3.69 26.15 -20.97
C SER A 10 -3.37 26.47 -19.51
N ALA A 11 -3.38 27.75 -19.15
CA ALA A 11 -3.71 28.10 -17.77
C ALA A 11 -4.94 27.26 -17.41
N PHE A 12 -4.82 26.41 -16.39
CA PHE A 12 -5.94 25.58 -15.97
C PHE A 12 -7.17 26.50 -15.84
N PRO A 13 -8.33 26.11 -16.40
CA PRO A 13 -9.52 26.95 -16.31
C PRO A 13 -9.75 27.32 -14.85
N ASP A 14 -10.22 28.55 -14.59
CA ASP A 14 -10.59 28.97 -13.24
C ASP A 14 -11.45 27.88 -12.61
N VAL A 15 -10.96 27.36 -11.48
CA VAL A 15 -11.57 26.22 -10.82
C VAL A 15 -12.99 26.65 -10.46
N PRO A 16 -14.05 25.95 -10.91
CA PRO A 16 -15.42 26.29 -10.54
C PRO A 16 -15.54 26.39 -9.01
N GLU A 17 -16.52 27.13 -8.48
CA GLU A 17 -16.79 27.13 -7.03
C GLU A 17 -17.00 25.71 -6.47
N ASP A 18 -17.39 24.75 -7.31
CA ASP A 18 -17.54 23.32 -6.98
C ASP A 18 -16.38 22.42 -7.46
N GLY A 19 -15.29 22.99 -7.97
CA GLY A 19 -14.17 22.22 -8.52
C GLY A 19 -13.22 21.66 -7.44
N TYR A 20 -12.19 20.94 -7.88
CA TYR A 20 -11.15 20.38 -7.01
C TYR A 20 -9.84 21.14 -7.19
N ASP A 21 -9.14 21.40 -6.09
CA ASP A 21 -7.83 22.07 -6.11
C ASP A 21 -6.71 21.09 -6.44
N LEU A 22 -6.94 19.78 -6.22
CA LEU A 22 -6.03 18.70 -6.56
C LEU A 22 -6.78 17.46 -7.03
N VAL A 23 -6.32 16.86 -8.13
CA VAL A 23 -6.76 15.54 -8.58
C VAL A 23 -5.61 14.56 -8.47
N VAL A 24 -5.78 13.51 -7.65
CA VAL A 24 -4.81 12.43 -7.48
C VAL A 24 -5.24 11.22 -8.29
N LEU A 25 -4.40 10.80 -9.23
CA LEU A 25 -4.62 9.59 -10.03
C LEU A 25 -3.90 8.41 -9.38
N GLY A 26 -4.69 7.45 -8.89
CA GLY A 26 -4.24 6.25 -8.21
C GLY A 26 -4.31 6.36 -6.68
N SER A 27 -4.83 5.32 -6.05
CA SER A 27 -5.00 5.21 -4.59
C SER A 27 -3.91 4.38 -3.89
N GLY A 28 -2.75 4.22 -4.53
CA GLY A 28 -1.61 3.56 -3.89
C GLY A 28 -1.06 4.35 -2.68
N PRO A 29 -0.05 3.83 -1.96
CA PRO A 29 0.50 4.48 -0.78
C PRO A 29 0.90 5.95 -0.99
N GLY A 30 1.48 6.27 -2.15
CA GLY A 30 1.85 7.65 -2.49
C GLY A 30 0.65 8.53 -2.78
N GLY A 31 -0.38 8.00 -3.47
CA GLY A 31 -1.58 8.75 -3.81
C GLY A 31 -2.43 9.08 -2.59
N GLU A 32 -2.67 8.09 -1.73
CA GLU A 32 -3.38 8.30 -0.46
C GLU A 32 -2.62 9.25 0.48
N ALA A 33 -1.29 9.15 0.55
CA ALA A 33 -0.47 10.06 1.37
C ALA A 33 -0.58 11.51 0.89
N ILE A 34 -0.48 11.75 -0.43
CA ILE A 34 -0.62 13.09 -1.01
C ILE A 34 -2.05 13.62 -0.80
N ALA A 35 -3.05 12.80 -1.09
CA ALA A 35 -4.45 13.20 -0.94
C ALA A 35 -4.79 13.58 0.50
N THR A 36 -4.36 12.75 1.46
CA THR A 36 -4.53 13.02 2.89
C THR A 36 -3.82 14.31 3.30
N ARG A 37 -2.58 14.50 2.84
CA ARG A 37 -1.81 15.70 3.19
C ARG A 37 -2.43 16.97 2.60
N ALA A 38 -2.89 16.92 1.36
CA ALA A 38 -3.56 18.06 0.71
C ALA A 38 -4.91 18.38 1.39
N ALA A 39 -5.70 17.35 1.74
CA ALA A 39 -6.94 17.54 2.49
C ALA A 39 -6.71 18.17 3.88
N GLN A 40 -5.64 17.78 4.59
CA GLN A 40 -5.23 18.42 5.85
C GLN A 40 -4.86 19.90 5.69
N LEU A 41 -4.43 20.30 4.50
CA LEU A 41 -4.15 21.69 4.14
C LEU A 41 -5.38 22.41 3.57
N SER A 42 -6.57 21.86 3.79
CA SER A 42 -7.87 22.40 3.33
C SER A 42 -8.05 22.45 1.81
N ALA A 43 -7.28 21.69 1.04
CA ALA A 43 -7.52 21.54 -0.38
C ALA A 43 -8.73 20.62 -0.63
N ARG A 44 -9.54 20.95 -1.63
CA ARG A 44 -10.57 20.06 -2.17
C ARG A 44 -9.90 19.04 -3.07
N VAL A 45 -9.81 17.79 -2.62
CA VAL A 45 -9.08 16.72 -3.32
C VAL A 45 -10.04 15.71 -3.92
N ALA A 46 -9.89 15.43 -5.22
CA ALA A 46 -10.48 14.26 -5.86
C ALA A 46 -9.43 13.16 -6.00
N VAL A 47 -9.77 11.93 -5.59
CA VAL A 47 -8.93 10.75 -5.81
C VAL A 47 -9.62 9.84 -6.81
N VAL A 48 -8.93 9.48 -7.89
CA VAL A 48 -9.46 8.62 -8.95
C VAL A 48 -8.67 7.31 -8.96
N GLU A 49 -9.34 6.20 -8.70
CA GLU A 49 -8.79 4.85 -8.78
C GLU A 49 -9.55 4.05 -9.83
N ILE A 50 -8.82 3.34 -10.70
CA ILE A 50 -9.43 2.52 -11.75
C ILE A 50 -9.95 1.19 -11.20
N LYS A 51 -9.35 0.70 -10.12
CA LYS A 51 -9.75 -0.54 -9.44
C LYS A 51 -10.96 -0.30 -8.54
N ARG A 52 -11.69 -1.39 -8.24
CA ARG A 52 -12.81 -1.35 -7.28
C ARG A 52 -12.38 -1.16 -5.82
N ALA A 53 -11.10 -1.33 -5.51
CA ALA A 53 -10.56 -1.25 -4.16
C ALA A 53 -9.44 -0.20 -4.09
N PHE A 54 -9.45 0.56 -3.00
CA PHE A 54 -8.45 1.56 -2.65
C PHE A 54 -7.18 0.93 -2.04
N GLY A 55 -6.10 1.70 -1.91
CA GLY A 55 -4.84 1.32 -1.25
C GLY A 55 -3.73 0.85 -2.20
N GLY A 56 -4.08 0.43 -3.42
CA GLY A 56 -3.12 -0.11 -4.38
C GLY A 56 -2.26 -1.26 -3.83
N PRO A 57 -1.14 -1.63 -4.49
CA PRO A 57 -0.23 -2.64 -3.98
C PRO A 57 0.64 -2.07 -2.84
N THR A 58 0.46 -2.57 -1.62
CA THR A 58 1.17 -2.11 -0.41
C THR A 58 2.23 -3.10 0.11
N GLY A 59 2.28 -4.31 -0.45
CA GLY A 59 3.15 -5.41 0.02
C GLY A 59 2.74 -6.04 1.36
N LEU A 60 1.61 -5.61 1.94
CA LEU A 60 1.05 -6.17 3.19
C LEU A 60 0.81 -7.68 3.07
N THR A 61 0.26 -8.14 1.96
CA THR A 61 -0.03 -9.57 1.74
C THR A 61 1.24 -10.42 1.78
N SER A 62 2.30 -10.01 1.08
CA SER A 62 3.58 -10.73 1.09
C SER A 62 4.21 -10.77 2.48
N LYS A 63 4.08 -9.68 3.25
CA LYS A 63 4.58 -9.62 4.63
C LYS A 63 3.76 -10.49 5.58
N ALA A 64 2.44 -10.51 5.44
CA ALA A 64 1.56 -11.36 6.24
C ALA A 64 1.86 -12.85 6.01
N VAL A 65 2.00 -13.27 4.75
CA VAL A 65 2.38 -14.65 4.40
C VAL A 65 3.76 -14.99 4.95
N ARG A 66 4.77 -14.11 4.77
CA ARG A 66 6.12 -14.35 5.27
C ARG A 66 6.13 -14.51 6.80
N GLU A 67 5.35 -13.71 7.51
CA GLU A 67 5.27 -13.79 8.97
C GLU A 67 4.57 -15.07 9.45
N ALA A 68 3.47 -15.45 8.81
CA ALA A 68 2.82 -16.73 9.08
C ALA A 68 3.78 -17.92 8.85
N THR A 69 4.55 -17.91 7.76
CA THR A 69 5.56 -18.95 7.50
C THR A 69 6.61 -19.02 8.60
N LYS A 70 7.12 -17.89 9.09
CA LYS A 70 8.10 -17.88 10.20
C LYS A 70 7.53 -18.53 11.46
N GLN A 71 6.28 -18.24 11.80
CA GLN A 71 5.62 -18.80 12.98
C GLN A 71 5.50 -20.33 12.87
N ILE A 72 5.15 -20.85 11.69
CA ILE A 72 5.10 -22.29 11.43
C ILE A 72 6.48 -22.93 11.61
N VAL A 73 7.51 -22.35 11.00
CA VAL A 73 8.89 -22.87 11.11
C VAL A 73 9.35 -22.89 12.57
N GLN A 74 9.11 -21.81 13.32
CA GLN A 74 9.46 -21.73 14.74
C GLN A 74 8.75 -22.81 15.57
N ALA A 75 7.46 -23.05 15.33
CA ALA A 75 6.70 -24.08 16.02
C ALA A 75 7.25 -25.49 15.72
N VAL A 76 7.58 -25.78 14.46
CA VAL A 76 8.18 -27.06 14.05
C VAL A 76 9.54 -27.28 14.71
N ASP A 77 10.39 -26.26 14.75
CA ASP A 77 11.71 -26.33 15.39
C ASP A 77 11.61 -26.59 16.90
N GLN A 78 10.63 -25.96 17.58
CA GLN A 78 10.37 -26.20 19.00
C GLN A 78 10.00 -27.67 19.27
N VAL A 79 9.02 -28.21 18.51
CA VAL A 79 8.59 -29.60 18.64
C VAL A 79 9.73 -30.59 18.35
N GLY A 80 10.52 -30.33 17.32
CA GLY A 80 11.70 -31.13 16.99
C GLY A 80 12.77 -31.08 18.09
N GLY A 81 13.01 -29.90 18.64
CA GLY A 81 13.92 -29.68 19.77
C GLY A 81 13.50 -30.41 21.03
N ASP A 82 12.21 -30.38 21.37
CA ASP A 82 11.65 -31.10 22.52
C ASP A 82 11.80 -32.61 22.37
N ARG A 83 11.49 -33.15 21.19
CA ARG A 83 11.68 -34.58 20.90
C ARG A 83 13.14 -35.00 21.08
N ARG A 84 14.09 -34.21 20.57
CA ARG A 84 15.54 -34.47 20.75
C ARG A 84 15.96 -34.45 22.22
N ARG A 85 15.43 -33.50 23.01
CA ARG A 85 15.69 -33.41 24.46
C ARG A 85 15.14 -34.62 25.21
N GLN A 86 13.92 -35.05 24.89
CA GLN A 86 13.27 -36.20 25.51
C GLN A 86 14.03 -37.50 25.23
N ILE A 87 14.42 -37.74 23.97
CA ILE A 87 15.26 -38.90 23.61
C ILE A 87 16.57 -38.84 24.41
N ARG A 88 17.30 -37.72 24.41
CA ARG A 88 18.54 -37.61 25.21
C ARG A 88 18.35 -37.86 26.72
N ARG A 89 17.15 -37.68 27.27
CA ARG A 89 16.85 -38.00 28.68
C ARG A 89 16.59 -39.49 28.90
N LEU A 90 16.00 -40.19 27.94
CA LEU A 90 15.74 -41.64 28.02
C LEU A 90 17.01 -42.49 27.92
N TRP A 91 18.06 -41.95 27.31
CA TRP A 91 19.36 -42.61 27.14
C TRP A 91 20.37 -42.26 28.24
N ARG A 92 19.92 -41.68 29.35
CA ARG A 92 20.68 -41.46 30.59
C ARG A 92 20.15 -42.39 31.66
#